data_AF-A0A1C5VPE0-F1
#
_entry.id   AF-A0A1C5VPE0-F1
#
_cell.length_a   1.000
_cell.length_b   1.000
_cell.length_c   1.000
_cell.angle_alpha   90.00
_cell.angle_beta   90.00
_cell.angle_gamma   90.00
#
_symmetry.space_group_name_H-M   'P 1'
#
loop_
_entity.id
_entity.type
_entity.pdbx_description
1 polymer ?
#
loop_
_entity_poly.entity_id
_entity_poly.type
_entity_poly.pdbx_seq_one_letter_code
_entity_poly.pdbx_strand_id
1 'polypeptide(L)' 'MNVPGFTLLLQEFCSYCPDFEPEVEKIDCSSLTEQVKYCTNIRCTQRARCARIATNIRKQVITDA' A
#
# COMPACT_ATOMS: atom_id res chain seq x y z
N MET A 1 -7.39 -5.30 7.92
CA MET A 1 -8.03 -6.63 7.74
C MET A 1 -6.97 -7.61 7.26
N ASN A 2 -6.97 -8.84 7.79
CA ASN A 2 -6.01 -9.88 7.39
C ASN A 2 -6.77 -10.93 6.59
N VAL A 3 -6.59 -10.94 5.26
CA VAL A 3 -7.24 -11.90 4.36
C VAL A 3 -6.15 -12.89 3.92
N PRO A 4 -6.29 -14.20 4.18
CA PRO A 4 -5.29 -15.18 3.76
C PRO A 4 -4.94 -15.07 2.28
N GLY A 5 -3.65 -15.06 1.95
CA GLY A 5 -3.15 -14.87 0.58
C GLY A 5 -3.07 -13.40 0.12
N PHE A 6 -3.50 -12.44 0.94
CA PHE A 6 -3.39 -11.02 0.63
C PHE A 6 -2.65 -10.24 1.71
N THR A 7 -1.64 -9.48 1.30
CA THR A 7 -0.96 -8.51 2.15
C THR A 7 -1.33 -7.11 1.69
N LEU A 8 -2.09 -6.39 2.52
CA LEU A 8 -2.41 -4.99 2.31
C LEU A 8 -1.30 -4.12 2.87
N LEU A 9 -0.56 -3.44 2.00
CA LEU A 9 0.53 -2.52 2.37
C LEU A 9 0.11 -1.06 2.18
N LEU A 10 -1.19 -0.80 2.27
CA LEU A 10 -1.80 0.51 2.16
C LEU A 10 -1.58 1.31 3.45
N GLN A 11 -1.30 2.58 3.30
CA GLN A 11 -1.19 3.54 4.41
C GLN A 11 -2.44 4.42 4.44
N GLU A 12 -2.79 4.98 5.60
CA GLU A 12 -4.00 5.80 5.74
C GLU A 12 -4.02 6.99 4.76
N PHE A 13 -2.85 7.59 4.51
CA PHE A 13 -2.73 8.69 3.55
C PHE A 13 -3.04 8.30 2.10
N CYS A 14 -3.02 7.01 1.74
CA CYS A 14 -3.32 6.60 0.37
C CYS A 14 -4.79 6.89 0.01
N SER A 15 -5.70 6.86 0.98
CA SER A 15 -7.12 7.22 0.76
C SER A 15 -7.35 8.70 0.45
N TYR A 16 -6.40 9.56 0.81
CA TYR A 16 -6.44 11.01 0.59
C TYR A 16 -5.46 11.47 -0.49
N CYS A 17 -4.78 10.54 -1.18
CA CYS A 17 -3.86 10.91 -2.25
C CYS A 17 -4.64 11.08 -3.56
N PRO A 18 -4.63 12.26 -4.19
CA PRO A 18 -5.36 12.50 -5.44
C PRO A 18 -4.84 11.67 -6.61
N ASP A 19 -3.57 11.24 -6.53
CA ASP A 19 -2.90 10.41 -7.54
C ASP A 19 -2.82 8.94 -7.09
N PHE A 20 -3.77 8.46 -6.28
CA PHE A 20 -3.78 7.06 -5.83
C PHE A 20 -4.07 6.11 -7.00
N GLU A 21 -3.07 5.28 -7.32
CA GLU A 21 -3.21 4.12 -8.19
C GLU A 21 -2.78 2.87 -7.38
N PRO A 22 -3.56 1.78 -7.39
CA PRO A 22 -3.17 0.54 -6.74
C PRO A 22 -2.16 -0.23 -7.58
N GLU A 23 -1.08 -0.68 -6.94
CA GLU A 23 -0.12 -1.62 -7.51
C GLU A 23 -0.37 -3.00 -6.93
N VAL A 24 -0.54 -4.01 -7.79
CA VAL A 24 -0.80 -5.40 -7.40
C VAL A 24 0.36 -6.27 -7.86
N GLU A 25 1.07 -6.84 -6.90
CA GLU A 25 2.14 -7.80 -7.15
C GLU A 25 1.67 -9.19 -6.70
N LYS A 26 1.78 -10.17 -7.59
CA LYS A 26 1.43 -11.57 -7.32
C LYS A 26 2.72 -12.38 -7.22
N ILE A 27 2.91 -13.03 -6.09
CA ILE A 27 4.03 -13.92 -5.83
C ILE A 27 3.50 -15.34 -5.87
N ASP A 28 4.10 -16.18 -6.72
CA ASP A 28 3.81 -17.60 -6.73
C ASP A 28 4.42 -18.25 -5.48
N CYS A 29 3.55 -18.79 -4.65
CA CYS A 29 3.88 -19.45 -3.39
C CYS A 29 3.57 -20.96 -3.48
N SER A 30 3.33 -21.49 -4.69
CA SER A 30 3.11 -22.93 -4.91
C SER A 30 4.41 -23.71 -4.68
N SER A 31 4.31 -24.81 -3.95
CA SER A 31 5.41 -25.78 -3.80
C SER A 31 5.19 -26.95 -4.76
N LEU A 32 6.24 -27.76 -4.97
CA LEU A 32 6.26 -28.91 -5.88
C LEU A 32 5.12 -29.94 -5.68
N THR A 33 4.39 -29.89 -4.56
CA THR A 33 3.37 -30.89 -4.19
C THR A 33 2.01 -30.31 -3.80
N GLU A 34 1.76 -28.99 -3.93
CA GLU A 34 0.52 -28.35 -3.46
C GLU A 34 -0.28 -27.60 -4.54
N GLN A 35 -1.56 -27.34 -4.23
CA GLN A 35 -2.43 -26.44 -5.00
C GLN A 35 -1.75 -25.08 -5.23
N VAL A 36 -2.02 -24.49 -6.41
CA VAL A 36 -1.53 -23.16 -6.77
C VAL A 36 -1.95 -22.15 -5.70
N LYS A 37 -0.98 -21.59 -4.99
CA LYS A 37 -1.19 -20.56 -3.96
C LYS A 37 -0.45 -19.30 -4.40
N TYR A 38 -1.16 -18.18 -4.42
CA TYR A 38 -0.57 -16.87 -4.69
C TYR A 38 -0.59 -16.03 -3.42
N CYS A 39 0.54 -15.38 -3.15
CA CYS A 39 0.63 -14.30 -2.19
C CYS A 39 0.50 -12.97 -2.95
N THR A 40 -0.59 -12.25 -2.73
CA THR A 40 -0.88 -10.99 -3.44
C THR A 40 -0.57 -9.80 -2.54
N ASN A 41 0.38 -8.97 -2.95
CA ASN A 41 0.68 -7.70 -2.30
C ASN A 41 -0.07 -6.58 -3.01
N ILE A 42 -0.79 -5.76 -2.25
CA ILE A 42 -1.49 -4.58 -2.77
C ILE A 42 -0.86 -3.35 -2.13
N ARG A 43 -0.38 -2.41 -2.97
CA ARG A 43 0.36 -1.21 -2.58
C ARG A 43 -0.20 0.01 -3.32
N CYS A 44 0.30 1.20 -2.96
CA CYS A 44 0.03 2.44 -3.69
C CYS A 44 1.25 2.73 -4.58
N THR A 45 1.08 2.87 -5.90
CA THR A 45 2.20 2.99 -6.87
C THR A 45 3.11 4.19 -6.55
N GLN A 46 2.52 5.29 -6.11
CA GLN A 46 3.23 6.52 -5.74
C GLN A 46 3.35 6.73 -4.23
N ARG A 47 3.40 5.65 -3.43
CA ARG A 47 3.40 5.72 -1.95
C ARG A 47 4.41 6.72 -1.37
N ALA A 48 5.60 6.82 -1.95
CA ALA A 48 6.64 7.74 -1.48
C ALA A 48 6.26 9.21 -1.69
N ARG A 49 5.65 9.54 -2.84
CA ARG A 49 5.17 10.88 -3.15
C ARG A 49 3.99 11.26 -2.26
N CYS A 50 3.00 10.37 -2.12
CA CYS A 50 1.85 10.59 -1.23
C CYS A 50 2.29 10.76 0.24
N ALA A 51 3.25 9.95 0.72
CA ALA A 51 3.80 10.08 2.07
C ALA A 51 4.48 11.44 2.30
N ARG A 52 5.19 11.96 1.29
CA ARG A 52 5.81 13.30 1.35
C ARG A 52 4.77 14.41 1.42
N ILE A 53 3.71 14.33 0.59
CA ILE A 53 2.60 15.29 0.63
C ILE A 53 1.94 15.30 2.01
N ALA A 54 1.58 14.11 2.53
CA ALA A 54 0.97 13.97 3.85
C ALA A 54 1.87 14.50 4.97
N THR A 55 3.18 14.26 4.90
CA THR A 55 4.16 14.78 5.86
C THR A 55 4.24 16.30 5.79
N ASN A 56 4.27 16.88 4.59
CA ASN A 56 4.35 18.33 4.41
C ASN A 56 3.09 19.05 4.92
N ILE A 57 1.90 18.51 4.62
CA ILE A 57 0.63 19.04 5.15
C ILE A 57 0.63 19.01 6.68
N ARG A 58 0.99 17.88 7.29
CA ARG A 58 1.08 17.77 8.76
C ARG A 58 2.08 18.77 9.36
N LYS A 59 3.23 18.98 8.71
CA LYS A 59 4.23 19.96 9.15
C LYS A 59 3.70 21.39 9.08
N GLN A 60 2.99 21.77 8.01
CA GLN A 60 2.38 23.10 7.89
C GLN A 60 1.33 23.34 8.97
N VAL A 61 0.48 22.35 9.24
CA VAL A 61 -0.51 22.43 10.33
C VAL A 61 0.14 22.61 11.71
N ILE A 62 1.35 22.08 11.92
CA ILE A 62 2.09 22.24 13.19
C ILE A 62 2.79 23.61 13.29
N THR A 63 3.22 24.20 12.16
CA THR A 63 3.88 25.52 12.17
C THR A 63 2.92 26.69 12.29
N ASP A 64 1.65 26.49 11.95
CA ASP A 64 0.58 27.51 12.04
C ASP A 64 -0.22 27.42 13.37
N ALA A 65 0.22 26.60 14.33
CA ALA A 65 -0.38 26.40 15.65
C ALA A 65 0.56 26.86 16.77
#